data_AF-A0A1M4Y388-F1
#
_entry.id   AF-A0A1M4Y388-F1
#
_cell.length_a   1.000
_cell.length_b   1.000
_cell.length_c   1.000
_cell.angle_alpha   90.00
_cell.angle_beta   90.00
_cell.angle_gamma   90.00
#
_symmetry.space_group_name_H-M   'P 1'
#
loop_
_entity.id
_entity.type
_entity.pdbx_description
1 polymer ?
#
loop_
_entity_poly.entity_id
_entity_poly.type
_entity_poly.pdbx_seq_one_letter_code
_entity_poly.pdbx_strand_id
1 'polypeptide(L)' 'MLKTILIKKVYTEAFRHLGNQIVKNGFKIYFWICTALFAMVLYAFAYRLINGFIWD' A
#
# COMPACT_ATOMS: atom_id res chain seq x y z
N MET A 1 -3.44 -38.07 14.06
CA MET A 1 -2.57 -37.59 12.96
C MET A 1 -3.32 -36.99 11.76
N LEU A 2 -4.41 -37.61 11.26
CA LEU A 2 -5.12 -37.12 10.07
C LEU A 2 -5.66 -35.67 10.17
N LYS A 3 -6.18 -35.27 11.33
CA LYS A 3 -6.78 -33.94 11.53
C LYS A 3 -5.78 -32.80 11.35
N THR A 4 -4.53 -32.99 11.79
CA THR A 4 -3.46 -32.00 11.69
C THR A 4 -3.10 -31.71 10.22
N ILE A 5 -3.15 -32.73 9.38
CA ILE A 5 -2.84 -32.62 7.94
C ILE A 5 -3.95 -31.83 7.23
N LEU A 6 -5.21 -32.05 7.61
CA LEU A 6 -6.36 -31.35 7.04
C LEU A 6 -6.34 -29.86 7.41
N ILE A 7 -6.09 -29.54 8.67
CA ILE A 7 -5.98 -28.15 9.15
C ILE A 7 -4.85 -27.42 8.43
N LYS A 8 -3.68 -28.07 8.28
CA LYS A 8 -2.54 -27.49 7.56
C LYS A 8 -2.86 -27.20 6.09
N LYS A 9 -3.59 -28.09 5.40
CA LYS A 9 -4.02 -27.85 4.02
C LYS A 9 -4.96 -26.66 3.89
N VAL A 10 -5.99 -26.61 4.73
CA VAL A 10 -6.95 -25.49 4.76
C VAL A 10 -6.25 -24.17 5.06
N TYR A 11 -5.34 -24.15 6.05
CA TYR A 11 -4.57 -22.95 6.40
C TYR A 11 -3.67 -22.49 5.24
N THR A 12 -3.00 -23.42 4.55
CA THR A 12 -2.12 -23.10 3.41
C THR A 12 -2.91 -22.62 2.19
N GLU A 13 -4.06 -23.22 1.90
CA GLU A 13 -4.95 -22.77 0.81
C GLU A 13 -5.57 -21.40 1.11
N ALA A 14 -6.03 -21.19 2.35
CA ALA A 14 -6.56 -19.91 2.80
C ALA A 14 -5.49 -18.80 2.74
N PHE A 15 -4.28 -19.05 3.25
CA PHE A 15 -3.17 -18.09 3.17
C PHE A 15 -2.73 -17.80 1.74
N ARG A 16 -2.75 -18.80 0.85
CA ARG A 16 -2.39 -18.60 -0.57
C ARG A 16 -3.43 -17.76 -1.30
N HIS A 17 -4.70 -17.91 -0.97
CA HIS A 17 -5.78 -17.10 -1.54
C HIS A 17 -5.80 -15.68 -0.95
N LEU A 18 -5.66 -15.56 0.37
CA LEU A 18 -5.59 -14.27 1.09
C LEU A 18 -4.38 -13.46 0.66
N GLY A 19 -3.20 -14.09 0.58
CA GLY A 19 -1.98 -13.44 0.11
C GLY A 19 -2.16 -12.86 -1.30
N ASN A 20 -2.74 -13.61 -2.23
CA ASN A 20 -2.93 -13.12 -3.60
C ASN A 20 -3.95 -11.96 -3.69
N GLN A 21 -5.01 -11.98 -2.88
CA GLN A 21 -6.02 -10.93 -2.82
C GLN A 21 -5.49 -9.66 -2.11
N ILE A 22 -4.86 -9.83 -0.95
CA ILE A 22 -4.31 -8.74 -0.14
C ILE A 22 -3.12 -8.11 -0.84
N VAL A 23 -2.24 -8.89 -1.46
CA VAL A 23 -1.09 -8.33 -2.18
C VAL A 23 -1.54 -7.58 -3.43
N LYS A 24 -2.48 -8.11 -4.23
CA LYS A 24 -2.97 -7.37 -5.41
C LYS A 24 -3.71 -6.09 -5.06
N ASN A 25 -4.62 -6.14 -4.09
CA ASN A 25 -5.49 -5.00 -3.79
C ASN A 25 -4.83 -4.02 -2.80
N GLY A 26 -4.07 -4.54 -1.85
CA GLY A 26 -3.29 -3.77 -0.89
C GLY A 26 -2.18 -2.96 -1.55
N PHE A 27 -1.43 -3.53 -2.51
CA PHE A 27 -0.44 -2.74 -3.27
C PHE A 27 -1.08 -1.59 -4.04
N LYS A 28 -2.28 -1.79 -4.59
CA LYS A 28 -2.97 -0.75 -5.35
C LYS A 28 -3.37 0.43 -4.46
N ILE A 29 -3.93 0.14 -3.28
CA ILE A 29 -4.30 1.16 -2.29
C ILE A 29 -3.05 1.86 -1.75
N TYR A 30 -2.02 1.09 -1.39
CA TYR A 30 -0.76 1.61 -0.89
C TYR A 30 -0.08 2.52 -1.92
N PHE A 31 -0.04 2.10 -3.18
CA PHE A 31 0.49 2.90 -4.28
C PHE A 31 -0.28 4.22 -4.43
N TRP A 32 -1.61 4.17 -4.42
CA TRP A 32 -2.45 5.38 -4.48
C TRP A 32 -2.20 6.34 -3.32
N ILE A 33 -2.05 5.82 -2.10
CA ILE A 33 -1.73 6.64 -0.92
C ILE A 33 -0.36 7.28 -1.07
N CYS A 34 0.67 6.53 -1.45
CA CYS A 34 2.01 7.07 -1.67
C CYS A 34 2.03 8.11 -2.79
N THR A 35 1.32 7.87 -3.90
CA THR A 35 1.19 8.84 -5.00
C THR A 35 0.48 10.10 -4.54
N ALA A 36 -0.58 10.00 -3.74
CA ALA A 36 -1.29 11.16 -3.19
C ALA A 36 -0.40 11.99 -2.26
N LEU A 37 0.34 11.35 -1.34
CA LEU A 37 1.31 12.04 -0.49
C LEU A 37 2.41 12.73 -1.30
N PHE A 38 2.92 12.05 -2.33
CA PHE A 38 3.96 12.62 -3.19
C PHE A 38 3.45 13.83 -3.99
N ALA A 39 2.23 13.75 -4.53
CA ALA A 39 1.57 14.86 -5.20
C ALA A 39 1.36 16.05 -4.26
N MET A 40 1.01 15.80 -2.99
CA MET A 40 0.85 16.85 -1.99
C MET A 40 2.16 17.57 -1.68
N VAL A 41 3.28 16.83 -1.57
CA VAL A 41 4.61 17.41 -1.40
C VAL A 41 5.01 18.22 -2.63
N LEU A 42 4.77 17.70 -3.84
CA LEU A 42 5.03 18.42 -5.09
C LEU A 42 4.22 19.72 -5.19
N TYR A 43 2.96 19.68 -4.79
CA TYR A 43 2.12 20.88 -4.74
C TYR A 43 2.67 21.91 -3.76
N ALA A 44 2.99 21.51 -2.53
CA ALA A 44 3.57 22.40 -1.53
C ALA A 44 4.92 22.97 -1.98
N PHE A 45 5.74 22.15 -2.63
CA PHE A 45 7.03 22.57 -3.20
C PHE A 45 6.84 23.54 -4.36
N ALA A 46 5.93 23.27 -5.29
CA ALA A 46 5.61 24.17 -6.40
C ALA A 46 5.01 25.49 -5.90
N TYR A 47 4.12 25.44 -4.90
CA TYR A 47 3.59 26.62 -4.23
C TYR A 47 4.73 27.47 -3.61
N ARG A 48 5.73 26.81 -3.02
CA ARG A 48 6.91 27.47 -2.46
C ARG A 48 7.87 28.02 -3.52
N LEU A 49 7.96 27.38 -4.68
CA LEU A 49 8.72 27.89 -5.83
C LEU A 49 8.04 29.12 -6.45
N ILE A 50 6.72 29.08 -6.62
CA ILE A 50 5.95 30.12 -7.32
C ILE A 50 5.78 31.37 -6.44
N ASN A 51 5.43 31.21 -5.16
CA ASN A 51 5.27 32.36 -4.26
C ASN A 51 6.62 32.98 -3.84
N GLY A 52 7.73 32.41 -4.32
CA GLY A 52 9.05 32.73 -3.85
C GLY A 52 9.23 32.28 -2.40
N PHE A 53 10.47 32.05 -2.04
CA PHE A 53 10.88 32.27 -0.66
C PHE A 53 10.39 33.68 -0.30
N ILE A 54 9.35 33.80 0.53
CA ILE A 54 9.11 35.06 1.23
C ILE A 54 10.32 35.13 2.14
N TRP A 55 11.36 35.81 1.65
CA TRP A 55 12.54 36.17 2.39
C TRP A 55 12.06 37.05 3.55
N ASP A 56 11.90 36.40 4.71
CA ASP A 56 12.39 36.95 5.97
C ASP A 56 13.44 35.97 6.51
#